data_AF-A0A970Q4Q5-F1
#
_entry.id   AF-A0A970Q4Q5-F1
#
_cell.length_a   1.000
_cell.length_b   1.000
_cell.length_c   1.000
_cell.angle_alpha   90.00
_cell.angle_beta   90.00
_cell.angle_gamma   90.00
#
_symmetry.space_group_name_H-M   'P 1'
#
loop_
_entity.id
_entity.type
_entity.pdbx_description
1 polymer ?
#
loop_
_entity_poly.entity_id
_entity_poly.type
_entity_poly.pdbx_seq_one_letter_code
_entity_poly.pdbx_strand_id
1 'polypeptide(L)'
;MKNKLLSNAVIAGALCMALSVPSFVLGAEVLPVSAEDKRIVPISHELKHWAEMYVDRLSEGFDIEPVYNDKNLDDAITIEDFQKLVRLTIDQEYQGTPEAMTREAVVYELTRMWAQKTGRDLESIPVIKMLIYSDTDSIDAKYRQGITVAYMRDIAKGKGARLFDPKADVTYGQFAALLSNTVKALEDEQNPAAEGRFETRGSYEIKDDKVVFDFELVNLGAHSKRLMFGSGQQFEVTITDKEGGEVYRYSDGKFFTLALIYKDIEPGQAIKWQDAWDMTNKEGKKLTSGEYNAQIRILVAPEEDSERIEEHQLSTNISFSLNEPNRAEAENAARQYLPEDAKFSVGDLDGDGTLEMASITRTDGEVPSVRLQVHSYIGGSFELEYQSELEGGLGAAKTAND
;
A
#
# COMPACT_ATOMS: atom_id res chain seq x y z
N MET A 1 -6.28 31.67 75.95
CA MET A 1 -7.35 30.79 76.46
C MET A 1 -7.31 29.48 75.70
N LYS A 2 -6.78 28.43 76.36
CA LYS A 2 -7.17 27.00 76.39
C LYS A 2 -8.02 26.46 75.22
N ASN A 3 -7.73 25.33 74.55
CA ASN A 3 -7.08 24.11 75.04
C ASN A 3 -6.68 23.14 73.89
N LYS A 4 -5.49 22.50 74.04
CA LYS A 4 -5.18 21.05 73.96
C LYS A 4 -5.42 20.26 72.65
N LEU A 5 -4.68 19.22 72.28
CA LEU A 5 -3.35 18.61 72.55
C LEU A 5 -3.40 17.24 71.81
N LEU A 6 -2.24 16.73 71.36
CA LEU A 6 -1.84 15.29 71.24
C LEU A 6 -2.30 14.42 70.04
N SER A 7 -1.36 14.23 69.10
CA SER A 7 -0.62 12.99 68.77
C SER A 7 -1.04 11.63 69.40
N ASN A 8 -1.23 10.58 68.57
CA ASN A 8 -0.50 9.28 68.57
C ASN A 8 -1.23 8.10 67.87
N ALA A 9 -0.51 7.44 66.94
CA ALA A 9 -0.22 6.00 66.78
C ALA A 9 -1.22 4.84 67.09
N VAL A 10 -1.38 3.98 66.06
CA VAL A 10 -1.26 2.48 65.95
C VAL A 10 -2.24 1.54 66.68
N ILE A 11 -2.67 0.47 65.97
CA ILE A 11 -2.76 -1.00 66.31
C ILE A 11 -3.72 -1.69 65.29
N ALA A 12 -3.25 -2.49 64.31
CA ALA A 12 -3.09 -3.97 64.32
C ALA A 12 -4.32 -4.75 64.86
N GLY A 13 -4.85 -5.82 64.26
CA GLY A 13 -4.46 -6.67 63.13
C GLY A 13 -5.39 -7.90 63.03
N ALA A 14 -5.12 -8.72 62.00
CA ALA A 14 -5.33 -10.19 61.87
C ALA A 14 -6.79 -10.72 61.79
N LEU A 15 -7.14 -11.59 60.82
CA LEU A 15 -6.97 -13.06 60.75
C LEU A 15 -7.70 -13.52 59.45
N CYS A 16 -7.47 -14.64 58.76
CA CYS A 16 -6.51 -15.75 58.83
C CYS A 16 -6.67 -16.58 57.54
N MET A 17 -5.64 -17.38 57.25
CA MET A 17 -5.50 -18.27 56.09
C MET A 17 -6.22 -19.62 56.21
N ALA A 18 -6.47 -20.20 55.03
CA ALA A 18 -6.36 -21.60 54.62
C ALA A 18 -7.35 -22.65 55.17
N LEU A 19 -7.91 -23.46 54.26
CA LEU A 19 -7.68 -24.90 54.21
C LEU A 19 -8.20 -25.50 52.89
N SER A 20 -7.60 -26.61 52.51
CA SER A 20 -7.59 -27.23 51.18
C SER A 20 -8.26 -28.62 51.16
N VAL A 21 -8.61 -29.07 49.94
CA VAL A 21 -8.82 -30.46 49.43
C VAL A 21 -10.17 -31.19 49.73
N PRO A 22 -10.57 -32.29 49.02
CA PRO A 22 -11.47 -32.30 47.84
C PRO A 22 -12.61 -33.37 47.87
N SER A 23 -13.31 -33.50 46.72
CA SER A 23 -13.86 -34.75 46.12
C SER A 23 -15.29 -35.25 46.44
N PHE A 24 -16.11 -35.20 45.38
CA PHE A 24 -17.12 -36.13 44.85
C PHE A 24 -18.10 -36.88 45.78
N VAL A 25 -19.41 -36.81 45.45
CA VAL A 25 -20.25 -37.91 44.91
C VAL A 25 -21.75 -37.71 45.25
N LEU A 26 -22.56 -37.75 44.17
CA LEU A 26 -23.97 -38.17 43.99
C LEU A 26 -25.10 -37.74 44.97
N GLY A 27 -26.14 -37.15 44.38
CA GLY A 27 -27.52 -37.28 44.87
C GLY A 27 -28.45 -36.18 44.34
N ALA A 28 -29.47 -36.57 43.57
CA ALA A 28 -30.59 -35.81 43.03
C ALA A 28 -31.10 -34.66 43.93
N GLU A 29 -31.59 -33.52 43.42
CA GLU A 29 -32.74 -33.37 42.53
C GLU A 29 -32.56 -32.21 41.54
N VAL A 30 -32.83 -32.49 40.27
CA VAL A 30 -33.06 -31.49 39.23
C VAL A 30 -34.53 -31.10 39.28
N LEU A 31 -34.82 -29.83 39.55
CA LEU A 31 -36.05 -29.18 39.10
C LEU A 31 -35.69 -27.90 38.33
N PRO A 32 -36.34 -27.66 37.18
CA PRO A 32 -35.83 -26.78 36.14
C PRO A 32 -36.08 -25.32 36.50
N VAL A 33 -35.07 -24.45 36.28
CA VAL A 33 -35.34 -23.02 36.21
C VAL A 33 -36.02 -22.74 34.88
N SER A 34 -37.27 -22.32 35.03
CA SER A 34 -38.23 -21.87 34.02
C SER A 34 -37.58 -21.11 32.86
N ALA A 35 -37.87 -21.60 31.65
CA ALA A 35 -37.68 -20.88 30.42
C ALA A 35 -38.70 -19.74 30.32
N GLU A 36 -38.34 -18.57 30.85
CA GLU A 36 -38.98 -17.30 30.45
C GLU A 36 -38.04 -16.54 29.52
N ASP A 37 -38.21 -16.85 28.24
CA ASP A 37 -38.09 -15.99 27.06
C ASP A 37 -36.95 -14.96 27.04
N LYS A 38 -35.71 -15.39 27.29
CA LYS A 38 -34.58 -14.78 26.59
C LYS A 38 -34.52 -15.38 25.21
N ARG A 39 -35.23 -14.74 24.27
CA ARG A 39 -34.94 -14.89 22.84
C ARG A 39 -33.46 -14.59 22.66
N ILE A 40 -32.65 -15.64 22.57
CA ILE A 40 -31.37 -15.56 21.91
C ILE A 40 -31.76 -15.23 20.48
N VAL A 41 -31.76 -13.94 20.14
CA VAL A 41 -31.81 -13.50 18.75
C VAL A 41 -30.47 -13.95 18.20
N PRO A 42 -30.39 -14.98 17.34
CA PRO A 42 -29.16 -15.19 16.62
C PRO A 42 -28.93 -13.91 15.83
N ILE A 43 -27.80 -13.23 16.07
CA ILE A 43 -27.32 -12.26 15.10
C ILE A 43 -26.87 -13.10 13.91
N SER A 44 -27.83 -13.48 13.09
CA SER A 44 -27.60 -13.85 11.71
C SER A 44 -27.10 -12.58 11.04
N HIS A 45 -25.82 -12.28 11.18
CA HIS A 45 -25.14 -11.51 10.16
C HIS A 45 -25.11 -12.43 8.94
N GLU A 46 -26.20 -12.49 8.17
CA GLU A 46 -26.03 -12.73 6.74
C GLU A 46 -25.07 -11.62 6.31
N LEU A 47 -23.84 -12.01 5.97
CA LEU A 47 -22.85 -11.07 5.49
C LEU A 47 -23.43 -10.51 4.20
N LYS A 48 -24.01 -9.30 4.29
CA LYS A 48 -24.50 -8.52 3.17
C LYS A 48 -23.43 -8.56 2.09
N HIS A 49 -23.77 -9.06 0.91
CA HIS A 49 -22.77 -9.26 -0.14
C HIS A 49 -22.11 -7.91 -0.46
N TRP A 50 -20.81 -7.87 -0.72
CA TRP A 50 -20.06 -6.60 -0.83
C TRP A 50 -20.65 -5.64 -1.87
N ALA A 51 -21.25 -6.20 -2.94
CA ALA A 51 -21.82 -5.43 -4.02
C ALA A 51 -23.23 -4.88 -3.75
N GLU A 52 -23.89 -5.31 -2.66
CA GLU A 52 -25.28 -4.96 -2.39
C GLU A 52 -25.46 -3.45 -2.16
N MET A 53 -24.42 -2.77 -1.63
CA MET A 53 -24.41 -1.30 -1.53
C MET A 53 -24.52 -0.57 -2.89
N TYR A 54 -24.05 -1.20 -3.98
CA TYR A 54 -24.14 -0.62 -5.31
C TYR A 54 -25.51 -0.89 -5.94
N VAL A 55 -26.09 -2.06 -5.66
CA VAL A 55 -27.47 -2.37 -6.03
C VAL A 55 -28.42 -1.39 -5.35
N ASP A 56 -28.30 -1.22 -4.03
CA ASP A 56 -29.09 -0.26 -3.26
C ASP A 56 -29.00 1.15 -3.85
N ARG A 57 -27.78 1.63 -4.14
CA ARG A 57 -27.55 2.96 -4.73
C ARG A 57 -28.21 3.10 -6.11
N LEU A 58 -28.13 2.08 -6.95
CA LEU A 58 -28.78 2.11 -8.27
C LEU A 58 -30.31 2.11 -8.13
N SER A 59 -30.87 1.35 -7.18
CA SER A 59 -32.31 1.28 -6.93
C SER A 59 -32.92 2.61 -6.45
N GLU A 60 -32.11 3.53 -5.90
CA GLU A 60 -32.58 4.88 -5.53
C GLU A 60 -33.04 5.71 -6.75
N GLY A 61 -32.42 5.48 -7.92
CA GLY A 61 -32.67 6.26 -9.15
C GLY A 61 -33.30 5.47 -10.29
N PHE A 62 -33.25 4.14 -10.25
CA PHE A 62 -33.59 3.28 -11.39
C PHE A 62 -34.36 2.02 -10.95
N ASP A 63 -35.33 1.60 -11.77
CA ASP A 63 -36.12 0.38 -11.52
C ASP A 63 -35.34 -0.88 -11.94
N ILE A 64 -34.30 -1.23 -11.17
CA ILE A 64 -33.40 -2.37 -11.44
C ILE A 64 -33.78 -3.66 -10.71
N GLU A 65 -34.68 -3.58 -9.71
CA GLU A 65 -35.16 -4.72 -8.93
C GLU A 65 -35.66 -5.89 -9.80
N PRO A 66 -36.39 -5.66 -10.94
CA PRO A 66 -36.84 -6.74 -11.80
C PRO A 66 -35.71 -7.53 -12.49
N VAL A 67 -34.45 -7.12 -12.35
CA VAL A 67 -33.28 -7.88 -12.81
C VAL A 67 -32.60 -8.59 -11.65
N TYR A 68 -32.52 -7.97 -10.46
CA TYR A 68 -31.72 -8.48 -9.33
C TYR A 68 -32.48 -9.37 -8.34
N ASN A 69 -33.81 -9.28 -8.23
CA ASN A 69 -34.59 -9.91 -7.15
C ASN A 69 -34.38 -11.43 -6.98
N ASP A 70 -34.06 -12.15 -8.05
CA ASP A 70 -33.86 -13.61 -8.05
C ASP A 70 -32.43 -14.02 -8.46
N LYS A 71 -31.46 -13.10 -8.39
CA LYS A 71 -30.08 -13.34 -8.84
C LYS A 71 -29.11 -13.43 -7.68
N ASN A 72 -28.18 -14.37 -7.78
CA ASN A 72 -27.01 -14.38 -6.91
C ASN A 72 -25.95 -13.41 -7.47
N LEU A 73 -25.41 -12.54 -6.63
CA LEU A 73 -24.45 -11.50 -7.03
C LEU A 73 -23.07 -12.07 -7.42
N ASP A 74 -22.77 -13.31 -7.04
CA ASP A 74 -21.55 -14.02 -7.46
C ASP A 74 -21.70 -14.74 -8.81
N ASP A 75 -22.92 -14.87 -9.35
CA ASP A 75 -23.14 -15.51 -10.64
C ASP A 75 -22.73 -14.58 -11.80
N ALA A 76 -22.25 -15.17 -12.90
CA ALA A 76 -21.96 -14.45 -14.13
C ALA A 76 -23.22 -13.78 -14.71
N ILE A 77 -23.10 -12.51 -15.08
CA ILE A 77 -24.21 -11.76 -15.69
C ILE A 77 -24.42 -12.17 -17.15
N THR A 78 -25.69 -12.27 -17.55
CA THR A 78 -26.07 -12.56 -18.95
C THR A 78 -26.01 -11.30 -19.81
N ILE A 79 -25.88 -11.48 -21.13
CA ILE A 79 -25.89 -10.36 -22.09
C ILE A 79 -27.25 -9.65 -22.05
N GLU A 80 -28.34 -10.40 -21.92
CA GLU A 80 -29.70 -9.86 -21.87
C GLU A 80 -29.91 -8.96 -20.63
N ASP A 81 -29.46 -9.42 -19.46
CA ASP A 81 -29.58 -8.64 -18.23
C ASP A 81 -28.64 -7.44 -18.23
N PHE A 82 -27.43 -7.57 -18.78
CA PHE A 82 -26.54 -6.43 -19.05
C PHE A 82 -27.26 -5.35 -19.88
N GLN A 83 -27.83 -5.73 -21.03
CA GLN A 83 -28.52 -4.79 -21.90
C GLN A 83 -29.72 -4.13 -21.22
N LYS A 84 -30.52 -4.91 -20.48
CA LYS A 84 -31.68 -4.41 -19.75
C LYS A 84 -31.26 -3.37 -18.70
N LEU A 85 -30.23 -3.66 -17.93
CA LEU A 85 -29.71 -2.75 -16.91
C LEU A 85 -29.11 -1.47 -17.52
N VAL A 86 -28.37 -1.57 -18.63
CA VAL A 86 -27.86 -0.40 -19.36
C VAL A 86 -29.00 0.49 -19.86
N ARG A 87 -30.08 -0.12 -20.38
CA ARG A 87 -31.27 0.64 -20.81
C ARG A 87 -31.98 1.36 -19.68
N LEU A 88 -32.03 0.72 -18.51
CA LEU A 88 -32.66 1.30 -17.34
C LEU A 88 -31.86 2.48 -16.76
N THR A 89 -30.53 2.49 -16.94
CA THR A 89 -29.62 3.38 -16.19
C THR A 89 -28.89 4.43 -17.03
N ILE A 90 -28.37 4.07 -18.20
CA ILE A 90 -27.48 4.94 -19.01
C ILE A 90 -28.15 5.38 -20.30
N ASP A 91 -28.72 4.43 -21.05
CA ASP A 91 -29.25 4.70 -22.39
C ASP A 91 -30.42 3.80 -22.76
N GLN A 92 -31.63 4.35 -22.67
CA GLN A 92 -32.89 3.65 -22.96
C GLN A 92 -32.96 3.04 -24.37
N GLU A 93 -32.23 3.61 -25.34
CA GLU A 93 -32.20 3.15 -26.73
C GLU A 93 -31.05 2.18 -27.02
N TYR A 94 -30.28 1.79 -26.00
CA TYR A 94 -29.11 0.93 -26.18
C TYR A 94 -29.46 -0.42 -26.81
N GLN A 95 -28.85 -0.70 -27.97
CA GLN A 95 -28.95 -1.98 -28.68
C GLN A 95 -27.60 -2.69 -28.82
N GLY A 96 -26.54 -2.13 -28.25
CA GLY A 96 -25.21 -2.70 -28.33
C GLY A 96 -25.04 -3.94 -27.45
N THR A 97 -23.89 -4.60 -27.62
CA THR A 97 -23.39 -5.64 -26.73
C THR A 97 -21.88 -5.52 -26.65
N PRO A 98 -21.25 -5.73 -25.49
CA PRO A 98 -19.81 -5.94 -25.44
C PRO A 98 -19.45 -7.19 -26.26
N GLU A 99 -18.23 -7.27 -26.78
CA GLU A 99 -17.79 -8.41 -27.60
C GLU A 99 -17.78 -9.74 -26.82
N ALA A 100 -17.61 -9.66 -25.50
CA ALA A 100 -17.72 -10.76 -24.56
C ALA A 100 -18.16 -10.21 -23.19
N MET A 101 -18.64 -11.08 -22.30
CA MET A 101 -18.94 -10.73 -20.91
C MET A 101 -17.70 -10.77 -20.00
N THR A 102 -16.52 -10.62 -20.59
CA THR A 102 -15.27 -10.45 -19.85
C THR A 102 -15.15 -9.05 -19.27
N ARG A 103 -14.40 -8.92 -18.18
CA ARG A 103 -14.23 -7.66 -17.47
C ARG A 103 -13.68 -6.55 -18.36
N GLU A 104 -12.69 -6.82 -19.19
CA GLU A 104 -12.12 -5.81 -20.11
C GLU A 104 -13.13 -5.29 -21.14
N ALA A 105 -13.96 -6.17 -21.70
CA ALA A 105 -14.92 -5.82 -22.75
C ALA A 105 -16.12 -5.06 -22.17
N VAL A 106 -16.62 -5.50 -21.01
CA VAL A 106 -17.69 -4.81 -20.28
C VAL A 106 -17.23 -3.41 -19.82
N VAL A 107 -16.03 -3.29 -19.24
CA VAL A 107 -15.48 -2.00 -18.81
C VAL A 107 -15.27 -1.06 -20.01
N TYR A 108 -14.76 -1.58 -21.12
CA TYR A 108 -14.62 -0.80 -22.35
C TYR A 108 -15.98 -0.28 -22.84
N GLU A 109 -17.01 -1.13 -22.87
CA GLU A 109 -18.33 -0.75 -23.36
C GLU A 109 -19.00 0.31 -22.48
N LEU A 110 -18.93 0.16 -21.15
CA LEU A 110 -19.42 1.18 -20.21
C LEU A 110 -18.69 2.52 -20.39
N THR A 111 -17.37 2.47 -20.59
CA THR A 111 -16.56 3.69 -20.76
C THR A 111 -16.81 4.36 -22.11
N ARG A 112 -17.05 3.57 -23.16
CA ARG A 112 -17.47 4.05 -24.48
C ARG A 112 -18.79 4.79 -24.40
N MET A 113 -19.77 4.24 -23.67
CA MET A 113 -21.05 4.93 -23.43
C MET A 113 -20.87 6.21 -22.63
N TRP A 114 -20.06 6.18 -21.57
CA TRP A 114 -19.73 7.39 -20.81
C TRP A 114 -19.11 8.48 -21.70
N ALA A 115 -18.16 8.14 -22.56
CA ALA A 115 -17.53 9.09 -23.48
C ALA A 115 -18.56 9.67 -24.46
N GLN A 116 -19.42 8.82 -25.03
CA GLN A 116 -20.48 9.27 -25.95
C GLN A 116 -21.48 10.21 -25.27
N LYS A 117 -21.95 9.86 -24.06
CA LYS A 117 -22.91 10.69 -23.31
C LYS A 117 -22.31 12.02 -22.86
N THR A 118 -21.00 12.09 -22.71
CA THR A 118 -20.26 13.33 -22.39
C THR A 118 -19.76 14.08 -23.63
N GLY A 119 -20.12 13.64 -24.84
CA GLY A 119 -19.75 14.29 -26.09
C GLY A 119 -18.26 14.19 -26.45
N ARG A 120 -17.57 13.18 -25.93
CA ARG A 120 -16.14 12.94 -26.11
C ARG A 120 -15.88 11.74 -27.02
N ASP A 121 -14.79 11.80 -27.78
CA ASP A 121 -14.26 10.64 -28.50
C ASP A 121 -13.27 9.91 -27.58
N LEU A 122 -13.62 8.67 -27.20
CA LEU A 122 -12.84 7.84 -26.25
C LEU A 122 -11.37 7.69 -26.65
N GLU A 123 -11.11 7.53 -27.95
CA GLU A 123 -9.76 7.30 -28.47
C GLU A 123 -8.91 8.58 -28.50
N SER A 124 -9.54 9.75 -28.34
CA SER A 124 -8.87 11.05 -28.30
C SER A 124 -8.59 11.55 -26.88
N ILE A 125 -9.15 10.90 -25.85
CA ILE A 125 -9.00 11.34 -24.46
C ILE A 125 -7.54 11.20 -24.04
N PRO A 126 -6.89 12.27 -23.54
CA PRO A 126 -5.55 12.16 -22.97
C PRO A 126 -5.58 11.20 -21.77
N VAL A 127 -4.73 10.18 -21.83
CA VAL A 127 -4.59 9.18 -20.77
C VAL A 127 -3.19 9.22 -20.17
N ILE A 128 -3.11 8.78 -18.93
CA ILE A 128 -1.84 8.52 -18.23
C ILE A 128 -1.05 7.44 -18.99
N LYS A 129 0.26 7.66 -19.20
CA LYS A 129 1.12 6.75 -19.98
C LYS A 129 1.80 5.66 -19.12
N MET A 130 1.09 5.10 -18.15
CA MET A 130 1.67 4.20 -17.14
C MET A 130 0.84 2.94 -16.91
N LEU A 131 1.47 1.90 -16.35
CA LEU A 131 0.80 0.66 -15.94
C LEU A 131 -0.05 0.92 -14.69
N ILE A 132 -1.38 0.88 -14.84
CA ILE A 132 -2.35 1.08 -13.75
C ILE A 132 -2.66 -0.20 -12.98
N TYR A 133 -2.51 -1.35 -13.65
CA TYR A 133 -2.78 -2.66 -13.08
C TYR A 133 -1.57 -3.57 -13.18
N SER A 134 -1.41 -4.48 -12.22
CA SER A 134 -0.29 -5.42 -12.18
C SER A 134 -0.30 -6.43 -13.34
N ASP A 135 -1.48 -6.67 -13.91
CA ASP A 135 -1.73 -7.58 -15.04
C ASP A 135 -2.11 -6.82 -16.34
N THR A 136 -1.66 -5.57 -16.47
CA THR A 136 -1.96 -4.72 -17.65
C THR A 136 -1.60 -5.40 -18.99
N ASP A 137 -0.53 -6.21 -19.03
CA ASP A 137 -0.11 -6.93 -20.24
C ASP A 137 -1.11 -8.00 -20.70
N SER A 138 -2.02 -8.43 -19.81
CA SER A 138 -3.10 -9.36 -20.14
C SER A 138 -4.31 -8.66 -20.78
N ILE A 139 -4.35 -7.32 -20.80
CA ILE A 139 -5.43 -6.54 -21.40
C ILE A 139 -5.24 -6.47 -22.91
N ASP A 140 -6.28 -6.81 -23.66
CA ASP A 140 -6.24 -6.72 -25.12
C ASP A 140 -6.03 -5.28 -25.58
N ALA A 141 -5.19 -5.12 -26.62
CA ALA A 141 -4.72 -3.81 -27.06
C ALA A 141 -5.83 -2.80 -27.38
N LYS A 142 -6.92 -3.29 -27.97
CA LYS A 142 -8.10 -2.51 -28.33
C LYS A 142 -8.87 -1.95 -27.12
N TYR A 143 -8.75 -2.55 -25.94
CA TYR A 143 -9.45 -2.11 -24.74
C TYR A 143 -8.62 -1.20 -23.84
N ARG A 144 -7.29 -1.16 -24.02
CA ARG A 144 -6.37 -0.45 -23.11
C ARG A 144 -6.72 1.02 -22.91
N GLN A 145 -7.03 1.74 -23.98
CA GLN A 145 -7.41 3.14 -23.92
C GLN A 145 -8.67 3.32 -23.06
N GLY A 146 -9.75 2.60 -23.40
CA GLY A 146 -11.01 2.65 -22.66
C GLY A 146 -10.86 2.26 -21.19
N ILE A 147 -10.07 1.23 -20.89
CA ILE A 147 -9.83 0.80 -19.51
C ILE A 147 -9.00 1.83 -18.74
N THR A 148 -8.05 2.50 -19.38
CA THR A 148 -7.29 3.58 -18.74
C THR A 148 -8.18 4.78 -18.42
N VAL A 149 -9.08 5.13 -19.34
CA VAL A 149 -10.11 6.15 -19.08
C VAL A 149 -11.04 5.70 -17.96
N ALA A 150 -11.47 4.42 -17.95
CA ALA A 150 -12.32 3.87 -16.89
C ALA A 150 -11.69 4.03 -15.50
N TYR A 151 -10.38 3.81 -15.41
CA TYR A 151 -9.60 4.05 -14.20
C TYR A 151 -9.64 5.54 -13.81
N MET A 152 -9.31 6.43 -14.75
CA MET A 152 -9.27 7.88 -14.50
C MET A 152 -10.63 8.44 -14.06
N ARG A 153 -11.73 7.82 -14.51
CA ARG A 153 -13.11 8.22 -14.20
C ARG A 153 -13.75 7.44 -13.06
N ASP A 154 -12.98 6.60 -12.36
CA ASP A 154 -13.49 5.76 -11.27
C ASP A 154 -14.58 4.75 -11.65
N ILE A 155 -14.77 4.53 -12.95
CA ILE A 155 -15.67 3.51 -13.48
C ILE A 155 -15.16 2.13 -13.07
N ALA A 156 -13.86 1.87 -13.25
CA ALA A 156 -13.24 0.59 -12.94
C ALA A 156 -11.96 0.72 -12.10
N LYS A 157 -11.91 -0.03 -11.00
CA LYS A 157 -10.73 -0.17 -10.13
C LYS A 157 -10.22 -1.61 -10.14
N GLY A 158 -8.94 -1.76 -9.80
CA GLY A 158 -8.35 -3.08 -9.54
C GLY A 158 -8.76 -3.60 -8.18
N LYS A 159 -8.65 -4.90 -7.99
CA LYS A 159 -8.80 -5.59 -6.69
C LYS A 159 -7.42 -5.72 -6.03
N GLY A 160 -7.36 -5.71 -4.70
CA GLY A 160 -6.13 -5.99 -3.95
C GLY A 160 -4.90 -5.22 -4.46
N ALA A 161 -3.84 -5.94 -4.84
CA ALA A 161 -2.58 -5.42 -5.41
C ALA A 161 -2.73 -4.85 -6.85
N ARG A 162 -3.75 -4.03 -7.08
CA ARG A 162 -4.13 -3.45 -8.39
C ARG A 162 -4.32 -4.50 -9.49
N LEU A 163 -4.85 -5.66 -9.16
CA LEU A 163 -5.17 -6.71 -10.13
C LEU A 163 -6.46 -6.35 -10.86
N PHE A 164 -6.43 -6.26 -12.19
CA PHE A 164 -7.63 -5.98 -12.98
C PHE A 164 -8.44 -7.24 -13.28
N ASP A 165 -7.78 -8.33 -13.64
CA ASP A 165 -8.34 -9.60 -14.09
C ASP A 165 -9.17 -9.47 -15.39
N PRO A 166 -8.54 -9.12 -16.53
CA PRO A 166 -9.25 -8.69 -17.74
C PRO A 166 -10.12 -9.76 -18.38
N LYS A 167 -9.73 -11.04 -18.27
CA LYS A 167 -10.37 -12.16 -18.95
C LYS A 167 -11.46 -12.84 -18.12
N ALA A 168 -11.63 -12.46 -16.85
CA ALA A 168 -12.67 -13.02 -16.00
C ALA A 168 -14.07 -12.58 -16.45
N ASP A 169 -15.03 -13.50 -16.31
CA ASP A 169 -16.44 -13.19 -16.49
C ASP A 169 -16.91 -12.20 -15.43
N VAL A 170 -17.73 -11.24 -15.83
CA VAL A 170 -18.31 -10.26 -14.91
C VAL A 170 -19.50 -10.88 -14.18
N THR A 171 -19.49 -10.81 -12.86
CA THR A 171 -20.63 -11.24 -12.02
C THR A 171 -21.68 -10.13 -11.90
N TYR A 172 -22.92 -10.46 -11.51
CA TYR A 172 -23.96 -9.46 -11.25
C TYR A 172 -23.49 -8.40 -10.23
N GLY A 173 -22.81 -8.81 -9.15
CA GLY A 173 -22.27 -7.89 -8.15
C GLY A 173 -21.15 -6.99 -8.71
N GLN A 174 -20.25 -7.55 -9.52
CA GLN A 174 -19.23 -6.75 -10.20
C GLN A 174 -19.85 -5.75 -11.18
N PHE A 175 -20.88 -6.17 -11.92
CA PHE A 175 -21.56 -5.30 -12.86
C PHE A 175 -22.34 -4.20 -12.16
N ALA A 176 -23.02 -4.48 -11.04
CA ALA A 176 -23.68 -3.46 -10.22
C ALA A 176 -22.69 -2.35 -9.81
N ALA A 177 -21.50 -2.74 -9.36
CA ALA A 177 -20.46 -1.78 -9.00
C ALA A 177 -19.97 -0.95 -10.20
N LEU A 178 -19.66 -1.59 -11.33
CA LEU A 178 -19.22 -0.92 -12.55
C LEU A 178 -20.29 0.05 -13.09
N LEU A 179 -21.56 -0.38 -13.09
CA LEU A 179 -22.68 0.40 -13.58
C LEU A 179 -22.96 1.60 -12.66
N SER A 180 -23.00 1.38 -11.34
CA SER A 180 -23.15 2.43 -10.34
C SER A 180 -22.05 3.49 -10.45
N ASN A 181 -20.80 3.05 -10.62
CA ASN A 181 -19.69 3.98 -10.82
C ASN A 181 -19.78 4.71 -12.16
N THR A 182 -20.30 4.08 -13.22
CA THR A 182 -20.51 4.73 -14.52
C THR A 182 -21.56 5.82 -14.43
N VAL A 183 -22.69 5.56 -13.76
CA VAL A 183 -23.73 6.56 -13.50
C VAL A 183 -23.14 7.72 -12.70
N LYS A 184 -22.42 7.43 -11.61
CA LYS A 184 -21.73 8.46 -10.83
C LYS A 184 -20.78 9.30 -11.69
N ALA A 185 -19.97 8.65 -12.54
CA ALA A 185 -19.06 9.35 -13.45
C ALA A 185 -19.78 10.22 -14.49
N LEU A 186 -21.05 9.93 -14.84
CA LEU A 186 -21.88 10.79 -15.69
C LEU A 186 -22.46 11.98 -14.92
N GLU A 187 -22.81 11.78 -13.65
CA GLU A 187 -23.28 12.84 -12.75
C GLU A 187 -22.13 13.82 -12.42
N ASP A 188 -20.95 13.30 -12.13
CA ASP A 188 -19.75 14.09 -11.82
C ASP A 188 -19.38 15.01 -13.00
N GLU A 189 -19.61 14.59 -14.25
CA GLU A 189 -19.37 15.42 -15.44
C GLU A 189 -20.38 16.56 -15.62
N GLN A 190 -21.53 16.49 -14.95
CA GLN A 190 -22.52 17.57 -14.90
C GLN A 190 -22.28 18.51 -13.72
N ASN A 191 -21.42 18.12 -12.77
CA ASN A 191 -21.09 18.89 -11.60
C ASN A 191 -19.66 19.48 -11.70
N PRO A 192 -19.51 20.79 -12.00
CA PRO A 192 -18.20 21.42 -12.12
C PRO A 192 -17.38 21.41 -10.82
N ALA A 193 -17.96 21.05 -9.66
CA ALA A 193 -17.23 20.85 -8.41
C ALA A 193 -16.35 19.57 -8.37
N ALA A 194 -16.34 18.75 -9.43
CA ALA A 194 -15.36 17.67 -9.62
C ALA A 194 -14.03 18.20 -10.21
N GLU A 195 -13.67 19.44 -9.89
CA GLU A 195 -12.59 20.20 -10.49
C GLU A 195 -11.21 19.85 -9.91
N GLY A 196 -10.61 18.79 -10.44
CA GLY A 196 -9.22 18.41 -10.13
C GLY A 196 -9.16 17.16 -9.29
N ARG A 197 -9.37 16.03 -9.95
CA ARG A 197 -9.14 14.73 -9.35
C ARG A 197 -7.67 14.37 -9.48
N PHE A 198 -7.01 14.16 -8.36
CA PHE A 198 -5.62 13.76 -8.29
C PHE A 198 -5.46 12.38 -7.67
N GLU A 199 -4.31 11.78 -7.96
CA GLU A 199 -3.86 10.59 -7.26
C GLU A 199 -2.36 10.70 -7.00
N THR A 200 -1.97 10.44 -5.75
CA THR A 200 -0.57 10.30 -5.39
C THR A 200 -0.19 8.82 -5.42
N ARG A 201 0.86 8.50 -6.16
CA ARG A 201 1.40 7.15 -6.27
C ARG A 201 2.86 7.16 -5.87
N GLY A 202 3.32 6.05 -5.31
CA GLY A 202 4.72 5.86 -5.00
C GLY A 202 5.12 4.40 -5.12
N SER A 203 6.40 4.20 -5.37
CA SER A 203 7.11 2.93 -5.36
C SER A 203 8.43 3.10 -4.63
N TYR A 204 9.04 1.99 -4.26
CA TYR A 204 10.36 1.99 -3.68
C TYR A 204 11.24 0.93 -4.34
N GLU A 205 12.53 1.17 -4.29
CA GLU A 205 13.58 0.23 -4.66
C GLU A 205 14.69 0.31 -3.61
N ILE A 206 15.21 -0.84 -3.20
CA ILE A 206 16.40 -0.90 -2.35
C ILE A 206 17.61 -1.07 -3.27
N LYS A 207 18.49 -0.07 -3.31
CA LYS A 207 19.73 -0.09 -4.09
C LYS A 207 20.78 0.81 -3.45
N ASP A 208 22.06 0.48 -3.65
CA ASP A 208 23.20 1.30 -3.23
C ASP A 208 23.09 1.76 -1.75
N ASP A 209 22.79 0.83 -0.85
CA ASP A 209 22.59 1.06 0.60
C ASP A 209 21.51 2.10 0.97
N LYS A 210 20.54 2.32 0.07
CA LYS A 210 19.44 3.28 0.22
C LYS A 210 18.11 2.66 -0.13
N VAL A 211 17.06 3.16 0.51
CA VAL A 211 15.69 3.03 -0.01
C VAL A 211 15.43 4.26 -0.87
N VAL A 212 15.27 4.03 -2.17
CA VAL A 212 14.91 5.07 -3.14
C VAL A 212 13.41 5.03 -3.34
N PHE A 213 12.74 6.15 -3.06
CA PHE A 213 11.32 6.35 -3.26
C PHE A 213 11.08 7.18 -4.51
N ASP A 214 10.41 6.60 -5.50
CA ASP A 214 9.91 7.31 -6.67
C ASP A 214 8.41 7.55 -6.49
N PHE A 215 7.96 8.78 -6.62
CA PHE A 215 6.56 9.12 -6.42
C PHE A 215 6.09 10.28 -7.29
N GLU A 216 4.79 10.32 -7.53
CA GLU A 216 4.17 11.26 -8.45
C GLU A 216 2.76 11.65 -8.03
N LEU A 217 2.39 12.88 -8.38
CA LEU A 217 1.01 13.38 -8.31
C LEU A 217 0.47 13.46 -9.73
N VAL A 218 -0.61 12.72 -10.00
CA VAL A 218 -1.19 12.56 -11.33
C VAL A 218 -2.53 13.28 -11.39
N ASN A 219 -2.75 14.09 -12.44
CA ASN A 219 -4.07 14.67 -12.72
C ASN A 219 -4.93 13.66 -13.49
N LEU A 220 -5.93 13.09 -12.81
CA LEU A 220 -6.93 12.19 -13.40
C LEU A 220 -8.18 12.94 -13.91
N GLY A 221 -8.26 14.25 -13.65
CA GLY A 221 -9.37 15.11 -14.05
C GLY A 221 -9.45 15.38 -15.55
N ALA A 222 -10.52 16.08 -15.97
CA ALA A 222 -10.72 16.47 -17.36
C ALA A 222 -10.05 17.81 -17.74
N HIS A 223 -9.58 18.59 -16.77
CA HIS A 223 -9.07 19.94 -16.97
C HIS A 223 -7.66 20.12 -16.41
N SER A 224 -6.90 21.02 -17.03
CA SER A 224 -5.63 21.49 -16.49
C SER A 224 -5.88 22.19 -15.15
N LYS A 225 -5.02 21.93 -14.16
CA LYS A 225 -5.09 22.59 -12.85
C LYS A 225 -3.74 23.25 -12.56
N ARG A 226 -3.79 24.45 -11.99
CA ARG A 226 -2.62 25.10 -11.41
C ARG A 226 -2.50 24.69 -9.94
N LEU A 227 -1.34 24.14 -9.56
CA LEU A 227 -1.01 23.82 -8.18
C LEU A 227 -0.05 24.87 -7.62
N MET A 228 -0.36 25.38 -6.44
CA MET A 228 0.51 26.27 -5.68
C MET A 228 1.23 25.49 -4.57
N PHE A 229 2.54 25.69 -4.44
CA PHE A 229 3.32 25.24 -3.29
C PHE A 229 3.82 26.45 -2.52
N GLY A 230 3.64 26.45 -1.21
CA GLY A 230 3.97 27.57 -0.34
C GLY A 230 5.47 27.82 -0.15
N SER A 231 6.32 26.89 -0.61
CA SER A 231 7.78 26.98 -0.49
C SER A 231 8.48 26.07 -1.51
N GLY A 232 9.81 26.04 -1.44
CA GLY A 232 10.64 25.06 -2.14
C GLY A 232 10.38 23.60 -1.71
N GLN A 233 9.79 23.40 -0.52
CA GLN A 233 9.33 22.09 -0.09
C GLN A 233 8.00 21.76 -0.77
N GLN A 234 8.03 20.80 -1.69
CA GLN A 234 6.85 20.37 -2.45
C GLN A 234 6.24 19.07 -1.91
N PHE A 235 6.98 18.33 -1.09
CA PHE A 235 6.56 17.07 -0.51
C PHE A 235 7.19 16.85 0.86
N GLU A 236 6.69 15.85 1.57
CA GLU A 236 7.28 15.26 2.77
C GLU A 236 7.26 13.74 2.63
N VAL A 237 8.38 13.10 2.95
CA VAL A 237 8.46 11.65 3.15
C VAL A 237 8.73 11.43 4.64
N THR A 238 7.94 10.58 5.28
CA THR A 238 8.11 10.20 6.68
C THR A 238 8.10 8.67 6.75
N ILE A 239 9.12 8.09 7.37
CA ILE A 239 9.24 6.64 7.52
C ILE A 239 9.08 6.29 9.00
N THR A 240 8.20 5.33 9.28
CA THR A 240 7.98 4.79 10.61
C THR A 240 8.33 3.31 10.68
N ASP A 241 8.83 2.87 11.82
CA ASP A 241 8.94 1.44 12.14
C ASP A 241 7.57 0.79 12.43
N LYS A 242 7.57 -0.51 12.72
CA LYS A 242 6.38 -1.30 13.09
C LYS A 242 5.66 -0.79 14.34
N GLU A 243 6.36 -0.14 15.26
CA GLU A 243 5.78 0.43 16.49
C GLU A 243 5.18 1.82 16.24
N GLY A 244 5.35 2.38 15.03
CA GLY A 244 4.93 3.71 14.65
C GLY A 244 5.95 4.80 15.01
N GLY A 245 7.16 4.42 15.42
CA GLY A 245 8.26 5.33 15.70
C GLY A 245 8.84 5.92 14.42
N GLU A 246 8.95 7.25 14.35
CA GLU A 246 9.51 7.94 13.18
C GLU A 246 11.04 7.79 13.11
N VAL A 247 11.52 7.06 12.10
CA VAL A 247 12.96 6.82 11.88
C VAL A 247 13.58 7.78 10.88
N TYR A 248 12.77 8.38 9.98
CA TYR A 248 13.24 9.31 8.97
C TYR A 248 12.16 10.32 8.60
N ARG A 249 12.59 11.55 8.30
CA ARG A 249 11.77 12.62 7.74
C ARG A 249 12.58 13.43 6.75
N TYR A 250 12.06 13.58 5.53
CA TYR A 250 12.74 14.29 4.46
C TYR A 250 13.14 15.72 4.85
N SER A 251 12.27 16.45 5.54
CA SER A 251 12.55 17.83 5.93
C SER A 251 13.61 18.01 7.03
N ASP A 252 14.03 16.95 7.72
CA ASP A 252 15.01 17.06 8.80
C ASP A 252 16.36 17.58 8.28
N GLY A 253 16.85 18.66 8.89
CA GLY A 253 18.12 19.30 8.52
C GLY A 253 18.12 20.03 7.16
N LYS A 254 16.98 20.11 6.46
CA LYS A 254 16.86 20.82 5.18
C LYS A 254 16.29 22.23 5.39
N PHE A 255 16.75 23.16 4.55
CA PHE A 255 16.22 24.52 4.46
C PHE A 255 15.57 24.72 3.10
N PHE A 256 14.35 25.26 3.11
CA PHE A 256 13.57 25.50 1.90
C PHE A 256 13.33 26.99 1.68
N THR A 257 13.36 27.43 0.43
CA THR A 257 13.06 28.81 0.06
C THR A 257 11.57 29.10 0.28
N LEU A 258 11.21 30.25 0.84
CA LEU A 258 9.81 30.67 1.01
C LEU A 258 9.17 31.26 -0.27
N ALA A 259 9.70 30.90 -1.44
CA ALA A 259 9.16 31.33 -2.71
C ALA A 259 7.95 30.46 -3.09
N LEU A 260 6.85 31.11 -3.49
CA LEU A 260 5.69 30.42 -4.05
C LEU A 260 6.08 29.77 -5.38
N ILE A 261 5.73 28.50 -5.55
CA ILE A 261 5.97 27.74 -6.78
C ILE A 261 4.62 27.37 -7.38
N TYR A 262 4.45 27.66 -8.67
CA TYR A 262 3.24 27.30 -9.41
C TYR A 262 3.59 26.23 -10.44
N LYS A 263 2.77 25.19 -10.52
CA LYS A 263 2.87 24.13 -11.53
C LYS A 263 1.53 23.89 -12.18
N ASP A 264 1.47 24.06 -13.49
CA ASP A 264 0.30 23.67 -14.29
C ASP A 264 0.43 22.17 -14.61
N ILE A 265 -0.62 21.40 -14.39
CA ILE A 265 -0.68 19.95 -14.64
C ILE A 265 -1.87 19.63 -15.54
N GLU A 266 -1.58 19.21 -16.76
CA GLU A 266 -2.59 18.84 -17.76
C GLU A 266 -3.29 17.51 -17.43
N PRO A 267 -4.48 17.23 -17.99
CA PRO A 267 -5.12 15.92 -17.88
C PRO A 267 -4.19 14.77 -18.28
N GLY A 268 -4.07 13.77 -17.40
CA GLY A 268 -3.21 12.61 -17.59
C GLY A 268 -1.70 12.88 -17.38
N GLN A 269 -1.32 14.10 -17.01
CA GLN A 269 0.06 14.46 -16.72
C GLN A 269 0.39 14.19 -15.24
N ALA A 270 1.68 14.06 -14.94
CA ALA A 270 2.18 13.80 -13.60
C ALA A 270 3.35 14.73 -13.25
N ILE A 271 3.40 15.20 -12.00
CA ILE A 271 4.59 15.80 -11.42
C ILE A 271 5.32 14.71 -10.64
N LYS A 272 6.61 14.53 -10.91
CA LYS A 272 7.41 13.44 -10.35
C LYS A 272 8.47 13.99 -9.40
N TRP A 273 8.73 13.23 -8.35
CA TRP A 273 9.77 13.48 -7.37
C TRP A 273 10.46 12.16 -7.00
N GLN A 274 11.63 12.29 -6.38
CA GLN A 274 12.38 11.19 -5.83
C GLN A 274 12.96 11.62 -4.48
N ASP A 275 12.96 10.71 -3.52
CA ASP A 275 13.71 10.85 -2.27
C ASP A 275 14.53 9.58 -2.01
N ALA A 276 15.63 9.71 -1.29
CA ALA A 276 16.50 8.58 -0.96
C ALA A 276 16.84 8.62 0.53
N TRP A 277 16.43 7.57 1.23
CA TRP A 277 16.79 7.35 2.62
C TRP A 277 17.98 6.41 2.70
N ASP A 278 19.04 6.83 3.37
CA ASP A 278 20.25 6.05 3.62
C ASP A 278 20.08 5.00 4.73
N MET A 279 18.85 4.69 5.14
CA MET A 279 18.54 3.74 6.21
C MET A 279 19.13 4.13 7.58
N THR A 280 19.58 5.37 7.74
CA THR A 280 20.06 5.87 9.02
C THR A 280 18.87 6.44 9.79
N ASN A 281 18.67 5.97 11.02
CA ASN A 281 17.62 6.48 11.89
C ASN A 281 18.00 7.83 12.53
N LYS A 282 17.09 8.42 13.29
CA LYS A 282 17.31 9.73 13.93
C LYS A 282 18.41 9.75 14.99
N GLU A 283 18.75 8.59 15.57
CA GLU A 283 19.88 8.44 16.49
C GLU A 283 21.22 8.22 15.78
N GLY A 284 21.25 8.20 14.44
CA GLY A 284 22.46 7.97 13.65
C GLY A 284 22.82 6.50 13.48
N LYS A 285 21.93 5.57 13.86
CA LYS A 285 22.13 4.13 13.70
C LYS A 285 21.64 3.69 12.32
N LYS A 286 22.47 2.94 11.58
CA LYS A 286 22.08 2.27 10.35
C LYS A 286 21.10 1.13 10.66
N LEU A 287 19.98 1.09 9.95
CA LEU A 287 18.96 0.05 10.03
C LEU A 287 19.16 -0.94 8.88
N THR A 288 19.31 -2.22 9.21
CA THR A 288 19.59 -3.30 8.25
C THR A 288 18.43 -4.27 8.11
N SER A 289 17.49 -4.27 9.05
CA SER A 289 16.33 -5.16 9.03
C SER A 289 15.10 -4.56 9.73
N GLY A 290 13.91 -5.03 9.35
CA GLY A 290 12.66 -4.64 9.98
C GLY A 290 11.55 -4.32 9.00
N GLU A 291 10.34 -4.11 9.53
CA GLU A 291 9.16 -3.68 8.78
C GLU A 291 8.96 -2.18 8.95
N TYR A 292 8.72 -1.48 7.83
CA TYR A 292 8.61 -0.03 7.78
C TYR A 292 7.42 0.42 6.96
N ASN A 293 6.94 1.62 7.25
CA ASN A 293 5.93 2.31 6.47
C ASN A 293 6.45 3.71 6.08
N ALA A 294 6.51 3.99 4.78
CA ALA A 294 6.76 5.33 4.27
C ALA A 294 5.44 6.00 3.91
N GLN A 295 5.14 7.11 4.59
CA GLN A 295 4.08 8.03 4.21
C GLN A 295 4.66 9.15 3.35
N ILE A 296 4.08 9.34 2.17
CA ILE A 296 4.44 10.41 1.23
C ILE A 296 3.27 11.39 1.17
N ARG A 297 3.55 12.68 1.34
CA ARG A 297 2.56 13.77 1.25
C ARG A 297 3.03 14.84 0.29
N ILE A 298 2.15 15.25 -0.63
CA ILE A 298 2.38 16.37 -1.55
C ILE A 298 1.83 17.65 -0.92
N LEU A 299 2.67 18.66 -0.75
CA LEU A 299 2.38 19.87 0.04
C LEU A 299 1.78 20.98 -0.82
N VAL A 300 0.66 20.68 -1.50
CA VAL A 300 -0.11 21.71 -2.21
C VAL A 300 -0.72 22.65 -1.18
N ALA A 301 -0.47 23.95 -1.36
CA ALA A 301 -1.04 25.00 -0.54
C ALA A 301 -2.43 25.37 -1.08
N PRO A 302 -3.44 25.56 -0.20
CA PRO A 302 -4.75 26.04 -0.64
C PRO A 302 -4.64 27.49 -1.15
N GLU A 303 -5.25 27.80 -2.29
CA GLU A 303 -5.53 29.19 -2.70
C GLU A 303 -6.90 29.61 -2.15
N GLU A 304 -7.02 30.85 -1.67
CA GLU A 304 -8.21 31.36 -0.95
C GLU A 304 -9.53 31.21 -1.73
N ASP A 305 -9.47 31.26 -3.06
CA ASP A 305 -10.63 31.14 -3.96
C ASP A 305 -10.66 29.83 -4.76
N SER A 306 -9.85 28.84 -4.37
CA SER A 306 -9.79 27.51 -5.03
C SER A 306 -10.45 26.41 -4.21
N GLU A 307 -11.11 25.47 -4.88
CA GLU A 307 -11.54 24.23 -4.23
C GLU A 307 -10.32 23.48 -3.67
N ARG A 308 -10.42 23.11 -2.39
CA ARG A 308 -9.36 22.39 -1.69
C ARG A 308 -9.29 20.95 -2.17
N ILE A 309 -8.11 20.54 -2.62
CA ILE A 309 -7.84 19.13 -2.95
C ILE A 309 -7.88 18.30 -1.66
N GLU A 310 -8.59 17.18 -1.72
CA GLU A 310 -8.72 16.28 -0.57
C GLU A 310 -7.37 15.62 -0.23
N GLU A 311 -7.09 15.47 1.06
CA GLU A 311 -5.78 15.04 1.54
C GLU A 311 -5.38 13.63 1.06
N HIS A 312 -6.34 12.72 0.92
CA HIS A 312 -6.08 11.37 0.45
C HIS A 312 -5.64 11.34 -1.03
N GLN A 313 -5.95 12.38 -1.82
CA GLN A 313 -5.47 12.50 -3.20
C GLN A 313 -4.01 12.98 -3.24
N LEU A 314 -3.56 13.67 -2.19
CA LEU A 314 -2.21 14.23 -2.02
C LEU A 314 -1.29 13.34 -1.17
N SER A 315 -1.68 12.10 -0.87
CA SER A 315 -0.88 11.22 -0.03
C SER A 315 -0.92 9.76 -0.46
N THR A 316 0.14 9.03 -0.13
CA THR A 316 0.22 7.58 -0.33
C THR A 316 1.09 6.94 0.75
N ASN A 317 0.85 5.67 1.06
CA ASN A 317 1.62 4.90 2.03
C ASN A 317 2.23 3.67 1.36
N ILE A 318 3.50 3.40 1.66
CA ILE A 318 4.25 2.27 1.13
C ILE A 318 4.74 1.45 2.32
N SER A 319 4.32 0.20 2.40
CA SER A 319 4.89 -0.76 3.36
C SER A 319 6.03 -1.53 2.69
N PHE A 320 7.14 -1.65 3.39
CA PHE A 320 8.33 -2.34 2.90
C PHE A 320 9.12 -2.95 4.05
N SER A 321 9.94 -3.95 3.73
CA SER A 321 10.76 -4.65 4.71
C SER A 321 12.22 -4.54 4.31
N LEU A 322 13.08 -4.28 5.29
CA LEU A 322 14.51 -4.48 5.17
C LEU A 322 14.81 -5.90 5.66
N ASN A 323 15.58 -6.67 4.89
CA ASN A 323 15.94 -8.03 5.24
C ASN A 323 17.42 -8.07 5.64
N GLU A 324 17.73 -8.81 6.70
CA GLU A 324 19.11 -9.16 7.01
C GLU A 324 19.72 -9.97 5.84
N PRO A 325 21.03 -9.83 5.58
CA PRO A 325 21.75 -10.79 4.75
C PRO A 325 21.50 -12.18 5.29
N ASN A 326 21.00 -13.09 4.46
CA ASN A 326 21.14 -14.49 4.84
C ASN A 326 22.59 -14.94 4.61
N ARG A 327 23.03 -15.91 5.41
CA ARG A 327 24.39 -16.47 5.34
C ARG A 327 24.78 -16.91 3.93
N ALA A 328 23.86 -17.45 3.15
CA ALA A 328 24.15 -17.96 1.80
C ALA A 328 24.43 -16.81 0.80
N GLU A 329 23.70 -15.71 0.91
CA GLU A 329 23.94 -14.48 0.12
C GLU A 329 25.28 -13.87 0.49
N ALA A 330 25.60 -13.79 1.79
CA ALA A 330 26.91 -13.34 2.27
C ALA A 330 28.06 -14.25 1.82
N GLU A 331 27.88 -15.57 1.87
CA GLU A 331 28.87 -16.53 1.37
C GLU A 331 29.08 -16.40 -0.14
N ASN A 332 28.01 -16.24 -0.92
CA ASN A 332 28.11 -16.09 -2.37
C ASN A 332 28.83 -14.80 -2.77
N ALA A 333 28.56 -13.69 -2.08
CA ALA A 333 29.24 -12.45 -2.37
C ALA A 333 30.67 -12.39 -1.81
N ALA A 334 30.99 -13.09 -0.73
CA ALA A 334 32.37 -13.24 -0.31
C ALA A 334 33.18 -14.06 -1.33
N ARG A 335 32.58 -15.13 -1.91
CA ARG A 335 33.23 -15.99 -2.91
C ARG A 335 33.75 -15.25 -4.13
N GLN A 336 33.09 -14.18 -4.58
CA GLN A 336 33.55 -13.43 -5.76
C GLN A 336 34.91 -12.72 -5.53
N TYR A 337 35.31 -12.54 -4.26
CA TYR A 337 36.55 -11.88 -3.87
C TYR A 337 37.61 -12.85 -3.33
N LEU A 338 37.30 -14.14 -3.26
CA LEU A 338 38.21 -15.18 -2.77
C LEU A 338 38.78 -15.99 -3.95
N PRO A 339 40.03 -16.48 -3.84
CA PRO A 339 40.57 -17.46 -4.78
C PRO A 339 39.63 -18.68 -4.92
N GLU A 340 39.50 -19.25 -6.12
CA GLU A 340 38.62 -20.43 -6.35
C GLU A 340 38.95 -21.62 -5.44
N ASP A 341 40.21 -21.75 -5.01
CA ASP A 341 40.69 -22.80 -4.13
C ASP A 341 40.63 -22.45 -2.64
N ALA A 342 40.16 -21.26 -2.29
CA ALA A 342 40.05 -20.81 -0.90
C ALA A 342 38.95 -21.57 -0.17
N LYS A 343 39.33 -22.23 0.94
CA LYS A 343 38.37 -22.73 1.92
C LYS A 343 38.20 -21.67 3.00
N PHE A 344 36.94 -21.30 3.28
CA PHE A 344 36.58 -20.36 4.32
C PHE A 344 35.38 -20.88 5.12
N SER A 345 35.27 -20.42 6.36
CA SER A 345 34.10 -20.66 7.21
C SER A 345 33.53 -19.31 7.66
N VAL A 346 32.26 -19.07 7.34
CA VAL A 346 31.49 -17.94 7.83
C VAL A 346 31.06 -18.21 9.27
N GLY A 347 31.38 -17.29 10.19
CA GLY A 347 30.89 -17.29 11.56
C GLY A 347 29.38 -17.00 11.64
N ASP A 348 28.82 -16.94 12.85
CA ASP A 348 27.43 -16.51 13.03
C ASP A 348 27.31 -15.01 12.67
N LEU A 349 26.20 -14.64 11.99
CA LEU A 349 25.81 -13.24 11.84
C LEU A 349 25.52 -12.68 13.22
N ASP A 350 26.18 -11.59 13.60
CA ASP A 350 25.83 -10.84 14.80
C ASP A 350 24.61 -9.94 14.53
N GLY A 351 23.98 -9.48 15.62
CA GLY A 351 22.70 -8.75 15.56
C GLY A 351 22.77 -7.33 14.98
N ASP A 352 23.92 -6.92 14.42
CA ASP A 352 24.07 -5.70 13.63
C ASP A 352 24.35 -5.97 12.14
N GLY A 353 24.40 -7.24 11.72
CA GLY A 353 24.58 -7.65 10.33
C GLY A 353 26.04 -7.76 9.90
N THR A 354 26.97 -7.77 10.85
CA THR A 354 28.41 -7.95 10.60
C THR A 354 28.72 -9.45 10.42
N LEU A 355 29.58 -9.77 9.45
CA LEU A 355 30.04 -11.15 9.22
C LEU A 355 31.52 -11.24 9.58
N GLU A 356 31.84 -11.92 10.68
CA GLU A 356 33.23 -12.27 10.99
C GLU A 356 33.64 -13.54 10.22
N MET A 357 34.50 -13.38 9.21
CA MET A 357 35.15 -14.54 8.58
C MET A 357 36.33 -15.04 9.42
N ALA A 358 36.25 -16.29 9.87
CA ALA A 358 37.17 -16.82 10.89
C ALA A 358 38.53 -17.29 10.35
N SER A 359 38.66 -17.70 9.08
CA SER A 359 39.96 -18.04 8.45
C SER A 359 39.80 -18.38 6.96
N ILE A 360 40.84 -18.13 6.17
CA ILE A 360 41.00 -18.60 4.79
C ILE A 360 42.22 -19.51 4.72
N THR A 361 42.04 -20.74 4.22
CA THR A 361 43.15 -21.69 4.00
C THR A 361 43.23 -22.01 2.52
N ARG A 362 44.41 -21.83 1.90
CA ARG A 362 44.66 -22.29 0.53
C ARG A 362 44.81 -23.81 0.51
N THR A 363 44.52 -24.42 -0.63
CA THR A 363 44.61 -25.89 -0.79
C THR A 363 46.03 -26.45 -0.67
N ASP A 364 47.05 -25.61 -0.81
CA ASP A 364 48.47 -25.94 -0.65
C ASP A 364 48.95 -25.91 0.83
N GLY A 365 48.09 -25.53 1.77
CA GLY A 365 48.40 -25.52 3.21
C GLY A 365 49.07 -24.24 3.71
N GLU A 366 49.26 -23.22 2.87
CA GLU A 366 49.65 -21.89 3.33
C GLU A 366 48.42 -21.14 3.87
N VAL A 367 48.58 -20.56 5.06
CA VAL A 367 47.55 -19.74 5.72
C VAL A 367 47.90 -18.27 5.49
N PRO A 368 47.26 -17.56 4.53
CA PRO A 368 47.12 -16.13 4.67
C PRO A 368 46.00 -15.90 5.69
N SER A 369 46.34 -15.45 6.91
CA SER A 369 45.33 -14.94 7.84
C SER A 369 44.72 -13.68 7.23
N VAL A 370 43.58 -13.89 6.56
CA VAL A 370 42.75 -12.84 6.00
C VAL A 370 41.56 -12.68 6.93
N ARG A 371 41.45 -11.50 7.55
CA ARG A 371 40.23 -11.10 8.24
C ARG A 371 39.39 -10.33 7.22
N LEU A 372 38.20 -10.86 6.92
CA LEU A 372 37.17 -10.21 6.11
C LEU A 372 36.03 -9.84 7.06
N GLN A 373 35.79 -8.54 7.21
CA GLN A 373 34.63 -8.02 7.92
C GLN A 373 33.63 -7.52 6.88
N VAL A 374 32.48 -8.19 6.79
CA VAL A 374 31.31 -7.65 6.06
C VAL A 374 30.67 -6.63 6.99
N HIS A 375 30.64 -5.35 6.62
CA HIS A 375 30.09 -4.29 7.46
C HIS A 375 28.59 -4.03 7.23
N SER A 376 28.04 -4.47 6.10
CA SER A 376 26.61 -4.33 5.78
C SER A 376 26.18 -5.26 4.64
N TYR A 377 24.88 -5.58 4.60
CA TYR A 377 24.20 -6.12 3.43
C TYR A 377 22.90 -5.38 3.23
N ILE A 378 22.86 -4.60 2.16
CA ILE A 378 21.67 -3.86 1.80
C ILE A 378 21.64 -3.78 0.27
N GLY A 379 20.56 -4.26 -0.35
CA GLY A 379 20.40 -4.19 -1.81
C GLY A 379 21.25 -5.16 -2.64
N GLY A 380 21.84 -6.20 -2.03
CA GLY A 380 22.66 -7.21 -2.73
C GLY A 380 24.15 -6.88 -2.82
N SER A 381 24.60 -5.76 -2.24
CA SER A 381 25.99 -5.32 -2.16
C SER A 381 26.61 -5.59 -0.78
N PHE A 382 27.92 -5.87 -0.75
CA PHE A 382 28.68 -6.20 0.46
C PHE A 382 29.89 -5.27 0.58
N GLU A 383 30.02 -4.58 1.71
CA GLU A 383 31.23 -3.82 2.03
C GLU A 383 32.22 -4.72 2.78
N LEU A 384 33.36 -5.01 2.16
CA LEU A 384 34.38 -5.94 2.66
C LEU A 384 35.65 -5.20 3.07
N GLU A 385 36.06 -5.29 4.33
CA GLU A 385 37.39 -4.85 4.76
C GLU A 385 38.39 -6.02 4.70
N TYR A 386 39.51 -5.83 4.00
CA TYR A 386 40.60 -6.79 3.90
C TYR A 386 41.75 -6.42 4.86
N GLN A 387 42.06 -7.31 5.81
CA GLN A 387 43.30 -7.23 6.59
C GLN A 387 44.13 -8.51 6.39
N SER A 388 45.32 -8.36 5.81
CA SER A 388 46.32 -9.44 5.72
C SER A 388 47.34 -9.35 6.84
N GLU A 389 47.47 -10.40 7.64
CA GLU A 389 48.65 -10.60 8.49
C GLU A 389 49.69 -11.42 7.71
N LEU A 390 50.40 -10.78 6.77
CA LEU A 390 51.70 -11.27 6.34
C LEU A 390 52.76 -10.49 7.12
N GLU A 391 53.72 -11.20 7.71
CA GLU A 391 54.84 -10.62 8.45
C GLU A 391 55.43 -9.42 7.69
N GLY A 392 55.19 -8.21 8.21
CA GLY A 392 55.87 -6.99 7.80
C GLY A 392 55.20 -6.14 6.72
N GLY A 393 54.06 -5.50 7.04
CA GLY A 393 53.66 -4.24 6.39
C GLY A 393 52.16 -4.02 6.27
N LEU A 394 51.67 -2.90 6.83
CA LEU A 394 50.33 -2.35 6.57
C LEU A 394 50.18 -2.04 5.07
N GLY A 395 49.48 -2.91 4.34
CA GLY A 395 49.00 -2.64 2.98
C GLY A 395 47.63 -1.96 3.02
N ALA A 396 47.45 -0.90 2.22
CA ALA A 396 46.32 0.01 2.27
C ALA A 396 44.95 -0.63 1.98
N ALA A 397 43.92 -0.12 2.68
CA ALA A 397 42.51 -0.34 2.39
C ALA A 397 42.20 -0.08 0.91
N LYS A 398 41.59 -1.05 0.24
CA LYS A 398 40.89 -0.84 -1.03
C LYS A 398 39.40 -0.89 -0.74
N THR A 399 38.77 0.27 -0.71
CA THR A 399 37.33 0.39 -0.97
C THR A 399 37.12 0.10 -2.45
N ALA A 400 36.29 -0.89 -2.77
CA ALA A 400 35.88 -1.19 -4.13
C ALA A 400 34.38 -0.94 -4.24
N ASN A 401 34.01 0.21 -4.79
CA ASN A 401 32.69 0.42 -5.35
C ASN A 401 32.72 -0.12 -6.78
N ASP A 402 31.85 -1.08 -7.09
CA ASP A 402 31.21 -1.24 -8.39
C ASP A 402 29.88 -1.99 -8.24
#